data_AF-A0A7X0JAR4-F1
#
_entry.id   AF-A0A7X0JAR4-F1
#
_cell.length_a   1.000
_cell.length_b   1.000
_cell.length_c   1.000
_cell.angle_alpha   90.00
_cell.angle_beta   90.00
_cell.angle_gamma   90.00
#
_symmetry.space_group_name_H-M   'P 1'
#
loop_
_entity.id
_entity.type
_entity.pdbx_description
1 polymer ?
#
loop_
_entity_poly.entity_id
_entity_poly.type
_entity_poly.pdbx_seq_one_letter_code
_entity_poly.pdbx_strand_id
1 'polypeptide(L)'
;MTLVDLPDEGDWSAIFSFAMTFNGYEHYGSFDASAAAAKSGDRTSLELIRNELFFAARASRHCGDDLFLQTYHDLLPLLRQHASAVGKVR
;
A
#
# COMPACT_ATOMS: atom_id res chain seq x y z
N MET A 1 -11.16 -11.04 -2.74
CA MET A 1 -9.91 -10.26 -2.91
C MET A 1 -9.27 -10.72 -4.20
N THR A 2 -9.15 -9.82 -5.16
CA THR A 2 -8.62 -10.07 -6.51
C THR A 2 -7.10 -10.25 -6.47
N LEU A 3 -6.58 -11.00 -7.46
CA LEU A 3 -5.15 -11.12 -7.75
C LEU A 3 -4.49 -9.74 -7.71
N VAL A 4 -3.44 -9.60 -6.90
CA VAL A 4 -2.66 -8.37 -6.84
C VAL A 4 -1.77 -8.35 -8.06
N ASP A 5 -2.21 -7.66 -9.12
CA ASP A 5 -1.31 -7.25 -10.19
C ASP A 5 -0.46 -6.10 -9.66
N LEU A 6 0.82 -6.37 -9.41
CA LEU A 6 1.73 -5.39 -8.82
C LEU A 6 2.30 -4.52 -9.94
N PRO A 7 2.21 -3.19 -9.83
CA PRO A 7 2.82 -2.27 -10.79
C PRO A 7 4.31 -2.51 -11.00
N ASP A 8 4.80 -2.16 -12.19
CA ASP A 8 6.22 -2.04 -12.46
C ASP A 8 6.86 -1.04 -11.49
N GLU A 9 8.06 -1.37 -11.01
CA GLU A 9 8.80 -0.62 -10.02
C GLU A 9 9.19 0.80 -10.48
N GLY A 10 9.28 1.03 -11.80
CA GLY A 10 9.55 2.34 -12.40
C GLY A 10 8.31 3.12 -12.84
N ASP A 11 7.11 2.53 -12.79
CA ASP A 11 5.88 3.20 -13.23
C ASP A 11 5.20 3.93 -12.07
N TRP A 12 5.65 5.15 -11.82
CA TRP A 12 5.12 6.04 -10.79
C TRP A 12 3.60 6.20 -10.84
N SER A 13 3.03 6.34 -12.05
CA SER A 13 1.60 6.55 -12.24
C SER A 13 0.81 5.30 -11.86
N ALA A 14 1.31 4.12 -12.25
CA ALA A 14 0.70 2.84 -11.88
C ALA A 14 0.83 2.56 -10.38
N ILE A 15 1.98 2.85 -9.76
CA ILE A 15 2.18 2.70 -8.30
C ILE A 15 1.22 3.60 -7.53
N PHE A 16 1.11 4.87 -7.93
CA PHE A 16 0.19 5.81 -7.29
C PHE A 16 -1.26 5.34 -7.44
N SER A 17 -1.66 4.97 -8.65
CA SER A 17 -3.01 4.47 -8.93
C SER A 17 -3.32 3.21 -8.10
N PHE A 18 -2.36 2.28 -8.02
CA PHE A 18 -2.45 1.09 -7.19
C PHE A 18 -2.62 1.45 -5.71
N ALA A 19 -1.81 2.36 -5.16
CA ALA A 19 -1.94 2.82 -3.78
C ALA A 19 -3.35 3.35 -3.48
N MET A 20 -3.93 4.11 -4.42
CA MET A 20 -5.24 4.73 -4.30
C MET A 20 -6.42 3.75 -4.43
N THR A 21 -6.20 2.49 -4.85
CA THR A 21 -7.26 1.47 -4.86
C THR A 21 -7.60 0.93 -3.46
N PHE A 22 -6.84 1.28 -2.43
CA PHE A 22 -7.19 1.02 -1.03
C PHE A 22 -7.51 2.33 -0.33
N ASN A 23 -8.74 2.50 0.15
CA ASN A 23 -9.11 3.69 0.93
C ASN A 23 -8.94 3.40 2.43
N GLY A 24 -7.81 3.81 3.00
CA GLY A 24 -7.52 3.61 4.42
C GLY A 24 -8.51 4.31 5.35
N TYR A 25 -9.10 5.44 4.93
CA TYR A 25 -10.08 6.15 5.75
C TYR A 25 -11.40 5.38 5.87
N GLU A 26 -11.84 4.76 4.77
CA GLU A 26 -13.04 3.90 4.79
C GLU A 26 -12.77 2.61 5.57
N HIS A 27 -11.58 2.02 5.41
CA HIS A 27 -11.23 0.77 6.08
C HIS A 27 -11.10 0.93 7.60
N TYR A 28 -10.44 1.98 8.08
CA TYR A 28 -10.22 2.23 9.51
C TYR A 28 -11.23 3.22 10.13
N GLY A 29 -12.15 3.77 9.34
CA GLY A 29 -13.22 4.65 9.78
C GLY A 29 -12.82 6.10 10.06
N SER A 30 -11.53 6.44 10.06
CA SER A 30 -11.06 7.82 10.26
C SER A 30 -9.65 8.06 9.70
N PHE A 31 -9.31 9.34 9.54
CA PHE A 31 -7.94 9.76 9.23
C PHE A 31 -6.96 9.30 10.33
N ASP A 32 -7.27 9.55 11.60
CA ASP A 32 -6.36 9.26 12.72
C ASP A 32 -6.10 7.76 12.87
N ALA A 33 -7.12 6.92 12.71
CA ALA A 33 -6.96 5.48 12.78
C ALA A 33 -6.13 4.93 11.61
N SER A 34 -6.39 5.41 10.38
CA SER A 34 -5.57 5.05 9.22
C SER A 34 -4.12 5.53 9.36
N ALA A 35 -3.91 6.75 9.87
CA ALA A 35 -2.58 7.31 10.12
C ALA A 35 -1.81 6.52 11.20
N ALA A 36 -2.48 6.15 12.29
CA ALA A 36 -1.89 5.36 13.35
C ALA A 36 -1.49 3.97 12.85
N ALA A 37 -2.35 3.30 12.09
CA ALA A 37 -2.04 2.01 11.47
C ALA A 37 -0.86 2.12 10.50
N ALA A 38 -0.84 3.11 9.61
CA ALA A 38 0.24 3.33 8.64
C ALA A 38 1.60 3.63 9.30
N LYS A 39 1.61 4.29 10.46
CA LYS A 39 2.83 4.67 11.18
C LYS A 39 3.26 3.63 12.23
N SER A 40 2.48 2.57 12.42
CA SER A 40 2.76 1.56 13.46
C SER A 40 4.02 0.74 13.19
N GLY A 41 4.44 0.64 11.92
CA GLY A 41 5.49 -0.28 11.48
C GLY A 41 5.03 -1.75 11.44
N ASP A 42 3.76 -2.02 11.78
CA ASP A 42 3.17 -3.35 11.66
C ASP A 42 2.82 -3.63 10.20
N ARG A 43 3.48 -4.64 9.63
CA ARG A 43 3.30 -5.10 8.25
C ARG A 43 2.89 -6.57 8.19
N THR A 44 2.18 -7.05 9.22
CA THR A 44 1.79 -8.47 9.36
C THR A 44 0.62 -8.89 8.48
N SER A 45 -0.15 -7.95 7.93
CA SER A 45 -1.28 -8.23 7.03
C SER A 45 -1.22 -7.40 5.75
N LEU A 46 -1.89 -7.89 4.71
CA LEU A 46 -1.98 -7.18 3.43
C LEU A 46 -2.69 -5.84 3.58
N GLU A 47 -3.72 -5.75 4.43
CA GLU A 47 -4.45 -4.51 4.71
C GLU A 47 -3.53 -3.46 5.32
N LEU A 48 -2.67 -3.83 6.28
CA LEU A 48 -1.71 -2.92 6.91
C LEU A 48 -0.70 -2.39 5.90
N ILE A 49 -0.13 -3.28 5.08
CA ILE A 49 0.81 -2.94 4.01
C ILE A 49 0.14 -1.98 3.00
N ARG A 50 -1.10 -2.27 2.60
CA ARG A 50 -1.86 -1.45 1.65
C ARG A 50 -2.21 -0.09 2.23
N ASN A 51 -2.53 -0.02 3.52
CA ASN A 51 -2.80 1.23 4.22
C ASN A 51 -1.55 2.10 4.35
N GLU A 52 -0.39 1.50 4.65
CA GLU A 52 0.89 2.22 4.69
C GLU A 52 1.19 2.87 3.33
N LEU A 53 1.06 2.11 2.24
CA LEU A 53 1.25 2.62 0.88
C LEU A 53 0.23 3.70 0.51
N PHE A 54 -1.06 3.50 0.80
CA PHE A 54 -2.11 4.49 0.59
C PHE A 54 -1.78 5.81 1.30
N PHE A 55 -1.38 5.72 2.58
CA PHE A 55 -1.12 6.89 3.39
C PHE A 55 0.12 7.66 2.89
N ALA A 56 1.18 6.95 2.50
CA ALA A 56 2.35 7.54 1.87
C ALA A 56 2.00 8.26 0.56
N ALA A 57 1.23 7.62 -0.34
CA ALA A 57 0.79 8.24 -1.60
C ALA A 57 -0.06 9.50 -1.35
N ARG A 58 -0.94 9.48 -0.36
CA ARG A 58 -1.73 10.67 0.04
C ARG A 58 -0.83 11.79 0.55
N ALA A 59 0.16 11.49 1.39
CA ALA A 59 1.10 12.47 1.91
C ALA A 59 1.92 13.09 0.77
N SER A 60 2.51 12.27 -0.10
CA SER A 60 3.28 12.72 -1.27
C SER A 60 2.47 13.62 -2.21
N ARG A 61 1.20 13.29 -2.47
CA ARG A 61 0.31 14.16 -3.26
C ARG A 61 0.09 15.53 -2.62
N HIS A 62 0.03 15.62 -1.29
CA HIS A 62 -0.14 16.88 -0.57
C HIS A 62 1.15 17.69 -0.46
N CYS A 63 2.28 17.00 -0.29
CA CYS A 63 3.60 17.61 -0.14
C CYS A 63 4.26 17.96 -1.48
N GLY A 64 3.80 17.36 -2.58
CA GLY A 64 4.42 17.52 -3.91
C GLY A 64 5.74 16.75 -4.05
N ASP A 65 5.88 15.61 -3.35
CA ASP A 65 7.06 14.73 -3.41
C ASP A 65 6.70 13.33 -3.96
N ASP A 66 7.71 12.47 -4.05
CA ASP A 66 7.61 11.10 -4.57
C ASP A 66 8.00 10.05 -3.52
N LEU A 67 7.98 10.38 -2.22
CA LEU A 67 8.42 9.48 -1.14
C LEU A 67 7.64 8.16 -1.10
N PHE A 68 6.40 8.14 -1.59
CA PHE A 68 5.63 6.91 -1.73
C PHE A 68 6.27 5.86 -2.65
N LEU A 69 7.16 6.26 -3.58
CA LEU A 69 7.93 5.31 -4.39
C LEU A 69 8.87 4.49 -3.52
N GLN A 70 9.62 5.14 -2.63
CA GLN A 70 10.48 4.45 -1.68
C GLN A 70 9.66 3.53 -0.78
N THR A 71 8.51 4.00 -0.28
CA THR A 71 7.58 3.16 0.48
C THR A 71 7.11 1.95 -0.33
N TYR A 72 6.79 2.10 -1.62
CA TYR A 72 6.41 0.97 -2.47
C TYR A 72 7.53 -0.06 -2.59
N HIS A 73 8.77 0.35 -2.85
CA HIS A 73 9.91 -0.57 -2.94
C HIS A 73 10.16 -1.31 -1.63
N ASP A 74 10.05 -0.62 -0.49
CA ASP A 74 10.22 -1.23 0.83
C ASP A 74 9.14 -2.28 1.14
N LEU A 75 7.92 -2.05 0.66
CA LEU A 75 6.77 -2.94 0.85
C LEU A 75 6.68 -4.05 -0.20
N LEU A 76 7.35 -3.91 -1.34
CA LEU A 76 7.21 -4.80 -2.48
C LEU A 76 7.52 -6.27 -2.18
N PRO A 77 8.56 -6.64 -1.40
CA PRO A 77 8.79 -8.04 -1.04
C PRO A 77 7.60 -8.66 -0.29
N LEU A 78 6.95 -7.89 0.59
CA LEU A 78 5.79 -8.36 1.38
C LEU A 78 4.55 -8.46 0.51
N LEU A 79 4.31 -7.48 -0.36
CA LEU A 79 3.24 -7.51 -1.35
C LEU A 79 3.35 -8.75 -2.26
N ARG A 80 4.56 -9.09 -2.72
CA ARG A 80 4.83 -10.29 -3.53
C ARG A 80 4.57 -11.59 -2.77
N GLN A 81 4.90 -11.65 -1.48
CA GLN A 81 4.60 -12.82 -0.64
C GLN A 81 3.09 -13.05 -0.53
N HIS A 82 2.31 -11.98 -0.31
CA HIS A 82 0.86 -12.07 -0.27
C HIS A 82 0.25 -12.44 -1.64
N ALA A 83 0.75 -11.88 -2.74
CA ALA A 83 0.30 -12.23 -4.09
C ALA A 83 0.53 -13.72 -4.42
N SER A 84 1.70 -14.25 -4.03
CA SER A 84 2.07 -15.65 -4.27
C SER A 84 1.30 -16.63 -3.36
N ALA A 85 0.93 -16.20 -2.15
CA ALA A 85 0.16 -17.01 -1.21
C ALA A 85 -1.26 -17.31 -1.71
N VAL A 86 -1.87 -16.42 -2.52
CA VAL A 86 -3.19 -16.63 -3.12
C VAL A 86 -3.17 -17.72 -4.20
N GLY A 87 -2.01 -18.02 -4.80
CA GLY A 87 -1.84 -19.08 -5.81
C GLY A 87 -1.62 -20.49 -5.26
N LYS A 88 -1.51 -20.66 -3.93
CA LYS A 88 -1.37 -21.97 -3.25
C LYS A 88 -2.67 -22.36 -2.53
N VAL A 89 -3.79 -22.38 -3.25
CA VAL A 89 -4.95 -23.18 -2.85
C VAL A 89 -5.02 -24.37 -3.81
N ARG A 90 -5.03 -25.56 -3.21
CA ARG A 90 -4.92 -26.89 -3.83
C ARG A 90 -5.88 -27.13 -4.98
#